data_AF-A0A928UJ35-F1
#
_entry.id   AF-A0A928UJ35-F1
#
_cell.length_a   1.000
_cell.length_b   1.000
_cell.length_c   1.000
_cell.angle_alpha   90.00
_cell.angle_beta   90.00
_cell.angle_gamma   90.00
#
_symmetry.space_group_name_H-M   'P 1'
#
loop_
_entity.id
_entity.type
_entity.pdbx_description
1 polymer ?
#
loop_
_entity_poly.entity_id
_entity_poly.type
_entity_poly.pdbx_seq_one_letter_code
_entity_poly.pdbx_strand_id
1 'polypeptide(L)'
;MAKKLKHQEAAIDGDALFQDLPLAVGLYDAMLSLRTSEDISPSQFQDYSKYREASIEEPTEVWRSMSGEQDILVSFIKDYSLDSVEKKFWYIAVTLEDSQAQSHTLLLSFPTRDQNLVQRYQNGEQINVEEIEREDSH
;
A
#
# COMPACT_ATOMS: atom_id res chain seq x y z
N MET A 1 -0.11 -10.39 30.38
CA MET A 1 -0.44 -9.38 29.35
C MET A 1 0.16 -9.86 28.05
N ALA A 2 -0.64 -10.11 27.02
CA ALA A 2 -0.11 -10.48 25.71
C ALA A 2 0.62 -9.27 25.11
N LYS A 3 1.87 -9.47 24.66
CA LYS A 3 2.64 -8.43 23.99
C LYS A 3 2.02 -8.23 22.62
N LYS A 4 1.37 -7.09 22.40
CA LYS A 4 0.81 -6.73 21.09
C LYS A 4 1.97 -6.78 20.08
N LEU A 5 1.78 -7.52 18.98
CA LEU A 5 2.78 -7.61 17.93
C LEU A 5 2.90 -6.24 17.24
N LYS A 6 4.12 -5.82 16.86
CA LYS A 6 4.39 -4.47 16.34
C LYS A 6 3.59 -4.09 15.08
N HIS A 7 3.13 -5.07 14.31
CA HIS A 7 2.31 -4.85 13.11
C HIS A 7 0.82 -4.63 13.42
N GLN A 8 0.30 -5.09 14.56
CA GLN A 8 -1.11 -4.94 14.92
C GLN A 8 -1.54 -3.49 15.18
N GLU A 9 -0.59 -2.56 15.31
CA GLU A 9 -0.89 -1.12 15.46
C GLU A 9 -1.04 -0.42 14.11
N ALA A 10 -0.48 -1.01 13.04
CA ALA A 10 -0.58 -0.52 11.66
C ALA A 10 -1.62 -1.28 10.83
N ALA A 11 -1.98 -2.49 11.23
CA ALA A 11 -2.87 -3.34 10.46
C ALA A 11 -4.27 -2.73 10.32
N ILE A 12 -4.72 -2.59 9.07
CA ILE A 12 -6.07 -2.13 8.74
C ILE A 12 -6.91 -3.36 8.35
N ASP A 13 -8.14 -3.43 8.84
CA ASP A 13 -9.05 -4.53 8.52
C ASP A 13 -9.25 -4.67 6.99
N GLY A 14 -9.14 -5.90 6.49
CA GLY A 14 -9.11 -6.23 5.07
C GLY A 14 -7.70 -6.39 4.47
N ASP A 15 -6.65 -5.89 5.13
CA ASP A 15 -5.27 -6.13 4.70
C ASP A 15 -4.81 -7.52 5.14
N ALA A 16 -4.01 -8.21 4.32
CA ALA A 16 -3.38 -9.46 4.73
C ALA A 16 -2.48 -9.29 5.96
N LEU A 17 -1.95 -8.09 6.19
CA LEU A 17 -1.21 -7.71 7.40
C LEU A 17 -2.06 -7.88 8.67
N PHE A 18 -3.37 -7.65 8.60
CA PHE A 18 -4.30 -7.87 9.72
C PHE A 18 -4.44 -9.35 10.10
N GLN A 19 -4.22 -10.24 9.13
CA GLN A 19 -4.22 -11.69 9.32
C GLN A 19 -2.83 -12.25 9.62
N ASP A 20 -1.84 -11.38 9.85
CA ASP A 20 -0.45 -11.73 10.13
C ASP A 20 0.18 -12.64 9.04
N LEU A 21 -0.23 -12.46 7.77
CA LEU A 21 0.33 -13.26 6.68
C LEU A 21 1.84 -12.95 6.50
N PRO A 22 2.71 -13.98 6.35
CA PRO A 22 4.16 -13.79 6.38
C PRO A 22 4.69 -12.77 5.37
N LEU A 23 4.16 -12.78 4.14
CA LEU A 23 4.57 -11.84 3.10
C LEU A 23 4.21 -10.39 3.48
N ALA A 24 2.99 -10.17 3.97
CA ALA A 24 2.53 -8.85 4.40
C ALA A 24 3.35 -8.33 5.59
N VAL A 25 3.66 -9.19 6.57
CA VAL A 25 4.52 -8.85 7.70
C VAL A 25 5.94 -8.48 7.24
N GLY A 26 6.52 -9.25 6.32
CA GLY A 26 7.84 -8.96 5.76
C GLY A 26 7.90 -7.62 5.01
N LEU A 27 6.87 -7.32 4.21
CA LEU A 27 6.76 -6.04 3.52
C LEU A 27 6.54 -4.86 4.49
N TYR A 28 5.77 -5.07 5.56
CA TYR A 28 5.60 -4.07 6.62
C TYR A 28 6.93 -3.76 7.33
N ASP A 29 7.70 -4.78 7.70
CA ASP A 29 9.01 -4.60 8.33
C ASP A 29 9.99 -3.87 7.40
N ALA A 30 9.97 -4.20 6.10
CA ALA A 30 10.75 -3.49 5.09
C ALA A 30 10.33 -2.01 4.98
N MET A 31 9.03 -1.73 4.93
CA MET A 31 8.47 -0.37 4.91
C MET A 31 8.92 0.44 6.13
N LEU A 32 8.84 -0.13 7.34
CA LEU A 32 9.30 0.53 8.56
C LEU A 32 10.81 0.83 8.54
N SER A 33 11.61 0.00 7.90
CA SER A 33 13.06 0.20 7.80
C SER A 33 13.48 1.31 6.82
N LEU A 34 12.61 1.62 5.86
CA LEU A 34 12.88 2.58 4.79
C LEU A 34 12.34 3.98 5.08
N ARG A 35 11.28 4.07 5.90
CA ARG A 35 10.62 5.33 6.21
C ARG A 35 11.39 6.13 7.27
N THR A 36 11.26 7.45 7.20
CA THR A 36 11.77 8.38 8.21
C THR A 36 11.00 8.31 9.52
N SER A 37 11.66 8.63 10.64
CA SER A 37 11.04 8.66 11.97
C SER A 37 10.05 9.81 12.18
N GLU A 38 10.03 10.80 11.28
CA GLU A 38 9.12 11.95 11.32
C GLU A 38 7.83 11.72 10.51
N ASP A 39 7.70 10.55 9.88
CA ASP A 39 6.53 10.17 9.10
C ASP A 39 5.30 9.87 10.00
N ILE A 40 4.16 9.60 9.38
CA ILE A 40 2.93 9.22 10.08
C ILE A 40 3.16 7.92 10.85
N SER A 41 2.95 7.98 12.17
CA SER A 41 3.17 6.81 13.03
C SER A 41 2.29 5.64 12.60
N PRO A 42 2.80 4.40 12.61
CA PRO A 42 2.01 3.17 12.42
C PRO A 42 0.69 3.17 13.20
N SER A 43 0.72 3.64 14.45
CA SER A 43 -0.46 3.72 15.32
C SER A 43 -1.57 4.66 14.82
N GLN A 44 -1.28 5.50 13.83
CA GLN A 44 -2.23 6.44 13.22
C GLN A 44 -2.76 5.94 11.88
N PHE A 45 -2.28 4.79 11.35
CA PHE A 45 -2.69 4.31 10.03
C PHE A 45 -4.21 4.12 9.91
N GLN A 46 -4.85 3.65 10.97
CA GLN A 46 -6.29 3.47 11.03
C GLN A 46 -7.06 4.79 10.82
N ASP A 47 -6.53 5.93 11.25
CA ASP A 47 -7.18 7.25 11.06
C ASP A 47 -7.27 7.64 9.58
N TYR A 48 -6.43 7.02 8.74
CA TYR A 48 -6.36 7.22 7.30
C TYR A 48 -7.02 6.08 6.50
N SER A 49 -7.60 5.06 7.14
CA SER A 49 -8.16 3.91 6.42
C SER A 49 -9.26 4.28 5.42
N LYS A 50 -9.96 5.40 5.65
CA LYS A 50 -10.98 5.95 4.74
C LYS A 50 -10.45 6.36 3.37
N TYR A 51 -9.14 6.58 3.22
CA TYR A 51 -8.51 6.96 1.95
C TYR A 51 -8.14 5.74 1.10
N ARG A 52 -8.19 4.53 1.67
CA ARG A 52 -7.73 3.30 1.01
C ARG A 52 -8.48 2.97 -0.27
N GLU A 53 -9.81 2.98 -0.20
CA GLU A 53 -10.68 2.59 -1.33
C GLU A 53 -10.43 3.49 -2.54
N ALA A 54 -10.51 4.82 -2.35
CA ALA A 54 -10.19 5.78 -3.40
C ALA A 54 -8.72 5.72 -3.88
N SER A 55 -7.80 5.16 -3.09
CA SER A 55 -6.41 4.97 -3.54
C SER A 55 -6.24 3.76 -4.45
N ILE A 56 -7.16 2.80 -4.39
CA ILE A 56 -7.19 1.61 -5.24
C ILE A 56 -8.02 1.88 -6.50
N GLU A 57 -9.18 2.53 -6.35
CA GLU A 57 -10.11 2.79 -7.47
C GLU A 57 -9.63 3.91 -8.40
N GLU A 58 -9.13 5.01 -7.86
CA GLU A 58 -8.67 6.17 -8.62
C GLU A 58 -7.25 6.58 -8.20
N PRO A 59 -6.25 5.69 -8.38
CA PRO A 59 -4.86 5.96 -8.05
C PRO A 59 -4.30 7.10 -8.90
N THR A 60 -3.37 7.88 -8.34
CA THR A 60 -2.58 8.83 -9.14
C THR A 60 -1.55 8.08 -9.98
N GLU A 61 -0.98 7.00 -9.43
CA GLU A 61 0.03 6.19 -10.08
C GLU A 61 -0.16 4.72 -9.72
N VAL A 62 0.13 3.83 -10.67
CA VAL A 62 0.20 2.39 -10.43
C VAL A 62 1.53 1.84 -10.91
N TRP A 63 2.17 1.05 -10.07
CA TRP A 63 3.50 0.50 -10.31
C TRP A 63 3.49 -1.02 -10.10
N ARG A 64 4.03 -1.75 -11.07
CA ARG A 64 4.09 -3.21 -11.07
C ARG A 64 5.54 -3.66 -10.96
N SER A 65 5.83 -4.53 -10.00
CA SER A 65 7.18 -5.04 -9.77
C SER A 65 7.20 -6.52 -9.43
N MET A 66 8.33 -7.17 -9.72
CA MET A 66 8.54 -8.57 -9.34
C MET A 66 9.19 -8.64 -7.96
N SER A 67 8.59 -9.42 -7.07
CA SER A 67 9.17 -9.85 -5.80
C SER A 67 9.58 -11.31 -5.91
N GLY A 68 10.88 -11.59 -5.89
CA GLY A 68 11.37 -12.96 -6.09
C GLY A 68 11.10 -13.50 -7.50
N GLU A 69 10.91 -14.82 -7.63
CA GLU A 69 10.78 -15.48 -8.94
C GLU A 69 9.35 -15.50 -9.50
N GLN A 70 8.32 -15.33 -8.68
CA GLN A 70 6.93 -15.54 -9.09
C GLN A 70 5.90 -14.56 -8.51
N ASP A 71 6.25 -13.78 -7.48
CA ASP A 71 5.28 -12.84 -6.89
C ASP A 71 5.32 -11.52 -7.65
N ILE A 72 4.16 -11.06 -8.09
CA ILE A 72 4.01 -9.76 -8.74
C ILE A 72 3.31 -8.82 -7.78
N LEU A 73 4.00 -7.78 -7.37
CA LEU A 73 3.47 -6.75 -6.50
C LEU A 73 2.96 -5.58 -7.34
N VAL A 74 1.74 -5.13 -7.01
CA VAL A 74 1.16 -3.92 -7.60
C VAL A 74 0.98 -2.89 -6.50
N SER A 75 1.59 -1.72 -6.69
CA SER A 75 1.51 -0.60 -5.76
C SER A 75 0.61 0.48 -6.36
N PHE A 76 -0.51 0.74 -5.68
CA PHE A 76 -1.42 1.83 -5.98
C PHE A 76 -1.05 3.01 -5.10
N ILE A 77 -0.72 4.14 -5.72
CA ILE A 77 -0.25 5.35 -5.03
C ILE A 77 -1.21 6.48 -5.35
N LYS A 78 -1.74 7.12 -4.32
CA LYS A 78 -2.57 8.31 -4.45
C LYS A 78 -1.99 9.50 -3.71
N ASP A 79 -1.89 10.62 -4.41
CA ASP A 79 -1.42 11.90 -3.86
C ASP A 79 -2.62 12.72 -3.34
N TYR A 80 -2.70 12.92 -2.03
CA TYR A 80 -3.75 13.71 -1.36
C TYR A 80 -3.29 15.15 -1.03
N SER A 81 -2.19 15.61 -1.62
CA SER A 81 -1.59 16.92 -1.34
C SER A 81 -2.39 18.12 -1.87
N LEU A 82 -3.32 17.88 -2.80
CA LEU A 82 -4.17 18.91 -3.41
C LEU A 82 -5.60 18.96 -2.85
N ASP A 83 -6.13 17.83 -2.37
CA ASP A 83 -7.55 17.69 -2.02
C ASP A 83 -7.86 17.90 -0.53
N SER A 84 -6.85 18.03 0.31
CA SER A 84 -7.03 18.13 1.76
C SER A 84 -6.61 19.49 2.31
N VAL A 85 -7.47 20.09 3.14
CA VAL A 85 -7.11 21.21 4.05
C VAL A 85 -6.13 20.72 5.12
N GLU A 86 -6.01 19.40 5.28
CA GLU A 86 -5.03 18.73 6.13
C GLU A 86 -3.64 18.66 5.49
N LYS A 87 -2.64 18.29 6.31
CA LYS A 87 -1.23 18.20 5.91
C LYS A 87 -1.05 17.19 4.77
N LYS A 88 -0.44 17.64 3.66
CA LYS A 88 0.01 16.84 2.50
C LYS A 88 0.51 15.45 2.88
N PHE A 89 0.02 14.42 2.19
CA PHE A 89 0.42 13.02 2.33
C PHE A 89 0.08 12.23 1.07
N TRP A 90 0.67 11.05 0.94
CA TRP A 90 0.34 10.01 -0.02
C TRP A 90 -0.29 8.82 0.70
N TYR A 91 -1.13 8.09 0.00
CA TYR A 91 -1.63 6.81 0.46
C TYR A 91 -1.18 5.72 -0.50
N ILE A 92 -0.61 4.64 0.05
CA ILE A 92 -0.05 3.53 -0.71
C ILE A 92 -0.80 2.26 -0.33
N ALA A 93 -1.32 1.54 -1.32
CA ALA A 93 -1.86 0.20 -1.18
C ALA A 93 -1.02 -0.78 -2.00
N VAL A 94 -0.51 -1.83 -1.35
CA VAL A 94 0.34 -2.85 -1.98
C VAL A 94 -0.46 -4.14 -2.08
N THR A 95 -0.59 -4.66 -3.28
CA THR A 95 -1.30 -5.91 -3.55
C THR A 95 -0.37 -6.96 -4.14
N LEU A 96 -0.75 -8.22 -3.98
CA LEU A 96 -0.17 -9.35 -4.71
C LEU A 96 -1.12 -9.70 -5.86
N GLU A 97 -0.62 -9.66 -7.08
CA GLU A 97 -1.33 -10.10 -8.28
C GLU A 97 -1.33 -11.64 -8.34
N ASP A 98 -2.53 -12.22 -8.43
CA ASP A 98 -2.73 -13.63 -8.78
C ASP A 98 -3.14 -13.72 -10.24
N SER A 99 -2.16 -14.01 -11.10
CA SER A 99 -2.37 -14.17 -12.54
C SER A 99 -3.32 -15.31 -12.92
N GLN A 100 -3.47 -16.33 -12.07
CA GLN A 100 -4.38 -17.46 -12.34
C GLN A 100 -5.82 -17.10 -12.01
N ALA A 101 -6.02 -16.38 -10.90
CA ALA A 101 -7.34 -15.97 -10.43
C ALA A 101 -7.82 -14.64 -11.01
N GLN A 102 -6.97 -13.92 -11.77
CA GLN A 102 -7.23 -12.55 -12.25
C GLN A 102 -7.68 -11.64 -11.10
N SER A 103 -6.98 -11.72 -9.98
CA SER A 103 -7.37 -11.00 -8.76
C SER A 103 -6.16 -10.45 -8.02
N HIS A 104 -6.42 -9.49 -7.14
CA HIS A 104 -5.39 -8.87 -6.30
C HIS A 104 -5.70 -9.12 -4.83
N THR A 105 -4.72 -9.63 -4.09
CA THR A 105 -4.80 -9.71 -2.63
C THR A 105 -4.16 -8.47 -2.02
N LEU A 106 -4.92 -7.68 -1.27
CA LEU A 106 -4.38 -6.53 -0.55
C LEU A 106 -3.46 -6.98 0.58
N LEU A 107 -2.16 -6.68 0.47
CA LEU A 107 -1.15 -7.12 1.43
C LEU A 107 -1.07 -6.16 2.62
N LEU A 108 -0.82 -4.89 2.34
CA LEU A 108 -0.82 -3.81 3.32
C LEU A 108 -1.16 -2.48 2.65
N SER A 109 -1.68 -1.56 3.45
CA SER A 109 -1.97 -0.20 3.03
C SER A 109 -1.64 0.80 4.13
N PHE A 110 -1.14 1.98 3.74
CA PHE A 110 -0.66 2.95 4.71
C PHE A 110 -0.54 4.37 4.15
N PRO A 111 -0.74 5.40 4.99
CA PRO A 111 -0.41 6.77 4.67
C PRO A 111 1.09 7.06 4.90
N THR A 112 1.67 7.95 4.10
CA THR A 112 3.03 8.47 4.31
C THR A 112 3.13 9.93 3.88
N ARG A 113 3.98 10.71 4.54
CA ARG A 113 4.46 12.03 4.10
C ARG A 113 5.90 11.98 3.59
N ASP A 114 6.49 10.79 3.59
CA ASP A 114 7.87 10.57 3.21
C ASP A 114 7.96 10.33 1.71
N GLN A 115 8.34 11.38 0.98
CA GLN A 115 8.52 11.29 -0.48
C GLN A 115 9.58 10.26 -0.87
N ASN A 116 10.61 10.03 -0.04
CA ASN A 116 11.61 9.02 -0.34
C ASN A 116 11.00 7.61 -0.25
N LEU A 117 10.07 7.39 0.68
CA LEU A 117 9.35 6.12 0.76
C LEU A 117 8.47 5.91 -0.47
N VAL A 118 7.74 6.93 -0.91
CA VAL A 118 6.94 6.88 -2.16
C VAL A 118 7.81 6.45 -3.34
N GLN A 119 8.99 7.05 -3.50
CA GLN A 119 9.94 6.68 -4.56
C GLN A 119 10.42 5.23 -4.48
N ARG A 120 10.42 4.59 -3.30
CA ARG A 120 10.74 3.15 -3.18
C ARG A 120 9.63 2.27 -3.73
N TYR A 121 8.38 2.73 -3.72
CA TYR A 121 7.22 2.04 -4.29
C TYR A 121 6.96 2.40 -5.76
N GLN A 122 7.56 3.48 -6.25
CA GLN A 122 7.66 3.82 -7.68
C GLN A 122 8.77 2.97 -8.35
N ASN A 123 8.60 1.65 -8.33
CA ASN A 123 9.61 0.72 -8.83
C ASN A 123 9.02 -0.26 -9.87
N GLY A 124 9.88 -0.76 -10.75
CA GLY A 124 9.46 -1.64 -11.84
C GLY A 124 8.84 -0.87 -13.01
N GLU A 125 7.71 -1.38 -13.50
CA GLU A 125 6.99 -0.83 -14.65
C GLU A 125 5.83 0.05 -14.16
N GLN A 126 5.76 1.29 -14.66
CA GLN A 126 4.62 2.16 -14.42
C GLN A 126 3.48 1.74 -15.36
N ILE A 127 2.34 1.41 -14.77
CA ILE A 127 1.14 1.01 -15.52
C ILE A 127 0.28 2.25 -15.77
N ASN A 128 -0.29 2.34 -16.96
CA ASN A 128 -1.24 3.40 -17.27
C ASN A 128 -2.56 3.14 -16.53
N VAL A 129 -3.00 4.09 -15.70
CA VAL A 129 -4.21 3.97 -14.88
C VAL A 129 -5.45 3.72 -15.75
N GLU A 130 -5.51 4.31 -16.95
CA GLU A 130 -6.63 4.11 -17.90
C GLU A 130 -6.68 2.68 -18.49
N GLU A 131 -5.60 1.92 -18.41
CA GLU A 131 -5.55 0.53 -18.91
C GLU A 131 -6.10 -0.47 -17.89
N ILE A 132 -5.99 -0.16 -16.59
CA ILE A 132 -6.44 -1.02 -15.48
C ILE A 132 -7.98 -1.01 -15.37
N GLU A 133 -8.62 0.16 -15.50
CA GLU A 133 -10.09 0.29 -15.45
C GLU A 133 -10.82 -0.53 -16.53
N ARG A 134 -10.13 -0.86 -17.63
CA ARG A 134 -10.70 -1.67 -18.72
C ARG A 134 -10.66 -3.16 -18.45
N GLU A 135 -9.75 -3.65 -17.61
CA GLU A 135 -9.60 -5.09 -17.34
C GLU A 135 -10.62 -5.58 -16.30
N ASP A 136 -10.99 -4.75 -15.32
CA ASP A 136 -12.01 -5.09 -14.30
C ASP A 136 -13.46 -5.00 -14.80
N SER A 137 -13.68 -4.54 -16.05
CA SER A 137 -15.00 -4.32 -16.65
C SER A 137 -15.49 -5.44 -17.59
N HIS A 138 -14.83 -6.60 -17.63
CA HIS A 138 -15.14 -7.68 -18.58
C HIS A 138 -15.46 -9.05 -17.95
#